data_AF-A0AAU8PAK8-F1
#
_entry.id   AF-A0AAU8PAK8-F1
#
_cell.length_a   1.000
_cell.length_b   1.000
_cell.length_c   1.000
_cell.angle_alpha   90.00
_cell.angle_beta   90.00
_cell.angle_gamma   90.00
#
_symmetry.space_group_name_H-M   'P 1'
#
loop_
_entity.id
_entity.type
_entity.pdbx_description
1 polymer ?
#
loop_
_entity_poly.entity_id
_entity_poly.type
_entity_poly.pdbx_seq_one_letter_code
_entity_poly.pdbx_strand_id
1 'polypeptide(L)' 'MKIVPHPVVFLNKAESDDRERAKEELKVIISSEPGSILNLYTFWYRQTRLSSIRAALEEFFQGVATGEN' A
#
# COMPACT_ATOMS: atom_id res chain seq x y z
N MET A 1 -8.97 -18.99 -0.83
CA MET A 1 -9.46 -17.58 -0.83
C MET A 1 -8.20 -16.72 -0.78
N LYS A 2 -7.91 -15.96 -1.85
CA LYS A 2 -6.72 -15.09 -1.90
C LYS A 2 -6.96 -13.92 -0.95
N ILE A 3 -6.08 -13.74 0.03
CA ILE A 3 -6.26 -12.76 1.11
C ILE A 3 -5.59 -11.47 0.67
N VAL A 4 -6.37 -10.40 0.51
CA VAL A 4 -5.79 -9.07 0.33
C VAL A 4 -5.05 -8.70 1.61
N PRO A 5 -3.73 -8.40 1.55
CA PRO A 5 -2.95 -8.10 2.74
C PRO A 5 -3.52 -6.87 3.46
N HIS A 6 -3.40 -6.83 4.78
CA HIS A 6 -3.77 -5.66 5.58
C HIS A 6 -2.75 -4.51 5.35
N PRO A 7 -3.15 -3.21 5.42
CA PRO A 7 -2.24 -2.08 5.17
C PRO A 7 -0.95 -2.08 6.01
N VAL A 8 -1.02 -2.65 7.22
CA VAL A 8 0.13 -2.84 8.13
C VAL A 8 1.27 -3.63 7.49
N VAL A 9 0.98 -4.55 6.56
CA VAL A 9 2.01 -5.33 5.85
C VAL A 9 2.94 -4.39 5.06
N PHE A 10 2.38 -3.39 4.38
CA PHE A 10 3.14 -2.40 3.63
C PHE A 10 3.90 -1.45 4.56
N LEU A 11 3.29 -1.04 5.67
CA LEU A 11 3.95 -0.20 6.68
C LEU A 11 5.16 -0.88 7.34
N ASN A 12 5.15 -2.21 7.44
CA ASN A 12 6.27 -2.97 7.97
C ASN A 12 7.41 -3.17 6.94
N LYS A 13 7.14 -2.95 5.66
CA LYS A 13 8.14 -2.92 4.58
C LYS A 13 8.78 -1.54 4.39
N ALA A 14 8.23 -0.49 5.01
CA ALA A 14 8.83 0.85 4.99
C ALA A 14 10.15 0.86 5.78
N GLU A 15 11.13 1.63 5.30
CA GLU A 15 12.31 1.96 6.10
C GLU A 15 11.89 2.69 7.39
N SER A 16 12.69 2.56 8.46
CA SER A 16 12.32 3.04 9.81
C SER A 16 11.91 4.51 9.83
N ASP A 17 12.60 5.35 9.07
CA ASP A 17 12.35 6.80 9.01
C ASP A 17 11.15 7.17 8.12
N ASP A 18 10.75 6.27 7.22
CA ASP A 18 9.61 6.45 6.32
C ASP A 18 8.29 5.94 6.91
N ARG A 19 8.34 5.10 7.96
CA ARG A 19 7.16 4.45 8.53
C ARG A 19 6.14 5.44 9.09
N GLU A 20 6.59 6.49 9.77
CA GLU A 20 5.68 7.53 10.27
C GLU A 20 5.06 8.34 9.13
N ARG A 21 5.84 8.68 8.09
CA ARG A 21 5.32 9.35 6.90
C ARG A 21 4.30 8.49 6.16
N ALA A 22 4.57 7.19 6.03
CA ALA A 22 3.68 6.22 5.42
C ALA A 22 2.35 6.09 6.18
N LYS A 23 2.38 6.15 7.52
CA LYS A 23 1.17 6.20 8.35
C LYS A 23 0.36 7.47 8.09
N GLU A 24 1.00 8.63 8.00
CA GLU A 24 0.31 9.89 7.70
C GLU A 24 -0.30 9.89 6.29
N GLU A 25 0.42 9.42 5.27
CA GLU A 25 -0.14 9.22 3.92
C GLU A 25 -1.38 8.30 3.96
N LEU A 26 -1.27 7.18 4.66
CA LEU A 26 -2.36 6.20 4.76
C LEU A 26 -3.59 6.78 5.48
N LYS A 27 -3.42 7.58 6.54
CA LYS A 27 -4.54 8.27 7.22
C LYS A 27 -5.29 9.22 6.28
N VAL A 28 -4.55 10.00 5.48
CA VAL A 28 -5.15 10.93 4.51
C VAL A 28 -5.94 10.16 3.44
N ILE A 29 -5.36 9.07 2.92
CA ILE A 29 -5.98 8.25 1.87
C ILE A 29 -7.21 7.48 2.37
N ILE A 30 -7.17 6.92 3.58
CA ILE A 30 -8.35 6.26 4.16
C ILE A 30 -9.50 7.27 4.32
N SER A 31 -9.18 8.49 4.72
CA SER A 31 -10.17 9.58 4.88
C SER A 31 -10.77 10.06 3.55
N SER A 32 -10.18 9.68 2.41
CA SER A 32 -10.71 10.02 1.08
C SER A 32 -11.68 8.96 0.52
N GLU A 33 -12.14 8.02 1.34
CA GLU A 33 -13.14 6.99 1.00
C GLU A 33 -12.86 6.20 -0.31
N PRO A 34 -11.80 5.38 -0.37
CA PRO A 34 -11.40 4.70 -1.60
C PRO A 34 -12.41 3.66 -2.16
N GLY A 35 -13.52 3.38 -1.48
CA GLY A 35 -14.57 2.44 -1.93
C GLY A 35 -14.19 0.95 -1.86
N SER A 36 -12.90 0.61 -2.01
CA SER A 36 -12.37 -0.74 -1.77
C SER A 36 -10.92 -0.69 -1.30
N ILE A 37 -10.45 -1.78 -0.68
CA ILE A 37 -9.05 -1.90 -0.25
C ILE A 37 -8.07 -1.92 -1.44
N LEU A 38 -8.49 -2.44 -2.60
CA LEU A 38 -7.68 -2.43 -3.82
C LEU A 38 -7.55 -1.01 -4.40
N ASN A 39 -8.64 -0.23 -4.36
CA ASN A 39 -8.61 1.18 -4.73
C ASN A 39 -7.73 2.00 -3.77
N LEU A 40 -7.77 1.68 -2.47
CA LEU A 40 -6.88 2.29 -1.48
C LEU A 40 -5.42 2.09 -1.87
N TYR A 41 -5.02 0.85 -2.18
CA TYR A 41 -3.64 0.55 -2.61
C TYR A 41 -3.29 1.21 -3.94
N THR A 42 -4.22 1.23 -4.89
CA THR A 42 -4.01 1.87 -6.20
C THR A 42 -3.78 3.37 -6.03
N PHE A 43 -4.56 4.01 -5.16
CA PHE A 43 -4.43 5.43 -4.86
C PHE A 43 -3.14 5.71 -4.10
N TRP A 44 -2.80 4.90 -3.10
CA TRP A 44 -1.57 5.04 -2.34
C TRP A 44 -0.33 4.90 -3.22
N TYR A 45 -0.31 3.92 -4.12
CA TYR A 45 0.79 3.73 -5.07
C TYR A 45 1.01 4.95 -5.98
N ARG A 46 -0.09 5.55 -6.46
CA ARG A 46 -0.03 6.75 -7.31
C ARG A 46 0.45 7.99 -6.57
N GLN A 47 0.14 8.12 -5.28
CA GLN A 47 0.41 9.34 -4.51
C GLN A 47 1.72 9.30 -3.73
N THR A 48 2.10 8.14 -3.18
CA THR A 48 3.24 8.04 -2.28
C THR A 48 4.53 8.45 -2.97
N ARG A 49 5.38 9.19 -2.26
CA ARG A 49 6.76 9.50 -2.68
C ARG A 49 7.79 8.62 -1.96
N LEU A 50 7.34 7.71 -1.11
CA LEU A 50 8.18 6.80 -0.35
C LEU A 50 8.53 5.61 -1.23
N SER A 51 9.80 5.48 -1.61
CA SER A 51 10.27 4.44 -2.55
C SER A 51 10.00 3.03 -2.02
N SER A 52 10.20 2.81 -0.71
CA SER A 52 9.95 1.54 -0.01
C SER A 52 8.48 1.10 -0.09
N ILE A 53 7.55 2.02 0.18
CA ILE A 53 6.11 1.76 0.05
C ILE A 53 5.70 1.54 -1.41
N ARG A 54 6.22 2.36 -2.33
CA ARG A 54 5.93 2.20 -3.76
C ARG A 54 6.35 0.82 -4.28
N ALA A 55 7.56 0.38 -3.94
CA ALA A 55 8.06 -0.95 -4.32
C ALA A 55 7.22 -2.08 -3.71
N ALA A 56 6.84 -1.96 -2.42
CA ALA A 56 5.99 -2.96 -1.76
C ALA A 56 4.59 -3.09 -2.39
N LEU A 57 3.99 -1.97 -2.79
CA LEU A 57 2.72 -1.95 -3.50
C LEU A 57 2.86 -2.49 -4.93
N GLU A 58 3.96 -2.19 -5.62
CA GLU A 58 4.26 -2.72 -6.95
C GLU A 58 4.39 -4.26 -6.94
N GLU A 59 5.15 -4.81 -6.00
CA GLU A 59 5.28 -6.26 -5.80
C GLU A 59 3.91 -6.92 -5.55
N PHE A 60 3.07 -6.29 -4.73
CA PHE A 60 1.70 -6.76 -4.51
C PHE A 60 0.89 -6.80 -5.81
N PHE A 61 0.90 -5.73 -6.62
CA PHE A 61 0.17 -5.67 -7.88
C PHE A 61 0.70 -6.67 -8.91
N GLN A 62 2.02 -6.88 -8.98
CA GLN A 62 2.63 -7.90 -9.83
C GLN A 62 2.14 -9.30 -9.42
N GLY A 63 2.16 -9.63 -8.12
CA GLY A 63 1.66 -10.93 -7.64
C GLY A 63 0.16 -11.13 -7.87
N VAL A 64 -0.64 -10.06 -7.86
CA VAL A 64 -2.05 -10.13 -8.27
C VAL A 64 -2.19 -10.45 -9.76
N ALA A 65 -1.35 -9.84 -10.61
CA ALA A 65 -1.37 -10.05 -12.06
C ALA A 65 -0.89 -11.46 -12.47
N THR A 66 0.11 -12.01 -11.79
CA THR A 66 0.65 -13.36 -12.05
C THR A 66 -0.17 -14.46 -11.37
N GLY A 67 -1.07 -14.10 -10.44
CA GLY A 67 -1.84 -15.04 -9.67
C GLY A 67 -1.06 -15.72 -8.53
N GLU A 68 0.13 -15.20 -8.19
CA GLU A 68 0.99 -15.69 -7.11
C GLU A 68 0.59 -15.14 -5.72
N ASN A 69 -0.20 -14.06 -5.67
CA ASN A 69 -0.93 -13.58 -4.48
C ASN A 69 -2.35 -14.15 -4.40
#